data_AF-A0A7W5ZKP4-F1
#
_entry.id   AF-A0A7W5ZKP4-F1
#
_cell.length_a   1.000
_cell.length_b   1.000
_cell.length_c   1.000
_cell.angle_alpha   90.00
_cell.angle_beta   90.00
_cell.angle_gamma   90.00
#
_symmetry.space_group_name_H-M   'P 1'
#
loop_
_entity.id
_entity.type
_entity.pdbx_description
1 polymer ?
#
loop_
_entity_poly.entity_id
_entity_poly.type
_entity_poly.pdbx_seq_one_letter_code
_entity_poly.pdbx_strand_id
1 'polypeptide(L)' 'MKPYESLQDEIQYTLESIGRVNASLVRHEAQAIPDLLAIEQYKELKINLTKQLLELLAEMDVNVAIAA' A
#
# COMPACT_ATOMS: atom_id res chain seq x y z
N MET A 1 14.28 -19.36 -2.69
CA MET A 1 13.89 -18.20 -1.85
C MET A 1 13.12 -18.71 -0.66
N LYS A 2 13.36 -18.16 0.52
CA LYS A 2 12.53 -18.46 1.69
C LYS A 2 11.16 -17.79 1.49
N PRO A 3 10.04 -18.40 1.91
CA PRO A 3 8.71 -17.81 1.78
C PRO A 3 8.60 -16.40 2.40
N TYR A 4 9.38 -16.15 3.47
CA TYR A 4 9.45 -14.86 4.14
C TYR A 4 10.10 -13.75 3.30
N GLU A 5 11.05 -14.08 2.43
CA GLU A 5 11.74 -13.09 1.60
C GLU A 5 10.76 -12.52 0.56
N SER A 6 9.96 -13.38 -0.08
CA SER A 6 8.92 -12.92 -1.02
C SER A 6 7.83 -12.10 -0.35
N LEU A 7 7.41 -12.47 0.87
CA LEU A 7 6.39 -11.73 1.60
C LEU A 7 6.89 -10.35 2.06
N GLN A 8 8.14 -10.25 2.51
CA GLN A 8 8.77 -8.98 2.85
C GLN A 8 8.90 -8.06 1.62
N ASP A 9 9.28 -8.61 0.48
CA ASP A 9 9.34 -7.85 -0.78
C ASP A 9 7.96 -7.31 -1.19
N GLU A 10 6.91 -8.11 -1.04
CA GLU A 10 5.52 -7.69 -1.32
C GLU A 10 5.02 -6.60 -0.35
N ILE A 11 5.34 -6.71 0.94
CA ILE A 11 5.03 -5.68 1.94
C ILE A 11 5.74 -4.37 1.57
N GLN A 12 7.04 -4.45 1.27
CA GLN A 12 7.84 -3.29 0.89
C GLN A 12 7.30 -2.63 -0.38
N TYR A 13 7.01 -3.41 -1.42
CA TYR A 13 6.40 -2.91 -2.65
C TYR A 13 5.05 -2.21 -2.39
N THR A 14 4.22 -2.78 -1.52
CA THR A 14 2.91 -2.23 -1.17
C THR A 14 3.06 -0.90 -0.43
N LEU A 15 3.99 -0.80 0.52
CA LEU A 15 4.31 0.44 1.23
C LEU A 15 4.79 1.54 0.28
N GLU A 16 5.70 1.22 -0.64
CA GLU A 16 6.18 2.16 -1.65
C GLU A 16 5.05 2.64 -2.58
N SER A 17 4.15 1.73 -2.95
CA SER A 17 2.98 2.05 -3.77
C SER A 17 2.04 3.01 -3.04
N ILE A 18 1.77 2.79 -1.75
CA ILE A 18 1.01 3.73 -0.91
C ILE A 18 1.69 5.09 -0.86
N GLY A 19 3.03 5.12 -0.70
CA GLY A 19 3.81 6.35 -0.73
C GLY A 19 3.64 7.14 -2.02
N ARG A 20 3.73 6.46 -3.18
CA ARG A 20 3.50 7.07 -4.50
C ARG A 20 2.08 7.60 -4.65
N VAL A 21 1.07 6.85 -4.21
CA VAL A 21 -0.34 7.26 -4.25
C VAL A 21 -0.59 8.49 -3.37
N ASN A 22 -0.04 8.53 -2.16
CA ASN A 22 -0.12 9.70 -1.29
C ASN A 22 0.51 10.94 -1.94
N ALA A 23 1.68 10.78 -2.57
CA ALA A 23 2.31 11.87 -3.30
C ALA A 23 1.45 12.36 -4.48
N SER A 24 0.79 11.44 -5.20
CA SER A 24 -0.16 11.80 -6.26
C SER A 24 -1.37 12.57 -5.71
N LEU A 25 -1.97 12.12 -4.61
CA LEU A 25 -3.08 12.83 -3.95
C LEU A 25 -2.71 14.26 -3.62
N VAL A 26 -1.58 14.46 -2.92
CA VAL A 26 -1.10 15.79 -2.56
C VAL A 26 -0.89 16.67 -3.80
N ARG A 27 -0.33 16.11 -4.88
CA ARG A 27 -0.14 16.86 -6.13
C ARG A 27 -1.47 17.29 -6.76
N HIS A 28 -2.48 16.43 -6.81
CA HIS A 28 -3.78 16.75 -7.39
C HIS A 28 -4.61 17.70 -6.51
N GLU A 29 -4.53 17.57 -5.19
CA GLU A 29 -5.17 18.46 -4.23
C GLU A 29 -4.58 19.88 -4.25
N ALA A 30 -3.27 20.00 -4.51
CA ALA A 30 -2.56 21.28 -4.54
C ALA A 30 -2.67 22.05 -5.87
N GLN A 31 -3.37 21.51 -6.88
CA GLN A 31 -3.57 22.21 -8.15
C GLN A 31 -4.47 23.45 -7.96
N ALA A 32 -4.26 24.49 -8.77
CA ALA A 32 -5.12 25.69 -8.75
C ALA A 32 -6.60 25.37 -9.02
N ILE A 33 -6.85 24.32 -9.81
CA ILE A 33 -8.14 23.68 -9.97
C ILE A 33 -7.94 22.19 -9.65
N PRO A 34 -8.36 21.71 -8.48
CA PRO A 34 -8.16 20.31 -8.11
C PRO A 34 -8.88 19.34 -9.04
N ASP A 35 -8.16 18.29 -9.46
CA ASP A 35 -8.73 17.18 -10.22
C ASP A 35 -9.48 16.23 -9.26
N LEU A 36 -10.75 16.55 -9.00
CA LEU A 36 -11.58 15.80 -8.05
C LEU A 36 -11.76 14.33 -8.44
N LEU A 37 -11.82 14.02 -9.73
CA LEU A 37 -11.96 12.65 -10.20
C LEU A 37 -10.70 11.84 -9.89
N ALA A 38 -9.52 12.38 -10.21
CA ALA A 38 -8.26 11.74 -9.90
C ALA A 38 -8.08 11.57 -8.38
N ILE A 39 -8.45 12.58 -7.59
CA ILE A 39 -8.38 12.52 -6.11
C ILE A 39 -9.21 11.35 -5.57
N GLU A 40 -10.46 11.19 -5.99
CA GLU A 40 -11.30 10.09 -5.51
C GLU A 40 -10.76 8.72 -5.95
N GLN A 41 -10.27 8.60 -7.18
CA GLN A 41 -9.64 7.36 -7.67
C GLN A 41 -8.38 7.01 -6.86
N TYR A 42 -7.53 7.99 -6.55
CA TYR A 42 -6.34 7.73 -5.73
C TYR A 42 -6.68 7.43 -4.27
N LYS A 43 -7.75 8.00 -3.71
CA LYS A 43 -8.23 7.63 -2.36
C LYS A 43 -8.70 6.18 -2.33
N GLU A 44 -9.47 5.74 -3.33
CA GLU A 44 -9.91 4.35 -3.45
C GLU A 44 -8.71 3.40 -3.60
N LEU A 45 -7.76 3.75 -4.46
CA LEU A 45 -6.54 2.97 -4.64
C LEU A 45 -5.73 2.86 -3.34
N LYS A 46 -5.61 3.96 -2.58
CA LYS A 46 -4.96 3.96 -1.26
C LYS A 46 -5.65 3.02 -0.28
N ILE A 47 -6.98 3.01 -0.25
CA ILE A 47 -7.77 2.11 0.62
C ILE A 47 -7.48 0.65 0.25
N ASN A 48 -7.49 0.32 -1.04
CA ASN A 48 -7.24 -1.04 -1.51
C ASN A 48 -5.81 -1.50 -1.18
N LEU A 49 -4.80 -0.66 -1.40
CA LEU A 49 -3.41 -0.97 -1.02
C LEU A 49 -3.25 -1.10 0.50
N THR A 50 -3.97 -0.30 1.29
CA THR A 50 -3.96 -0.42 2.76
C THR A 50 -4.55 -1.76 3.21
N LYS A 51 -5.65 -2.22 2.59
CA LYS A 51 -6.23 -3.53 2.88
C LYS A 51 -5.25 -4.65 2.55
N GLN A 52 -4.65 -4.60 1.35
CA GLN A 52 -3.64 -5.57 0.94
C GLN A 52 -2.45 -5.59 1.92
N LEU A 53 -1.97 -4.43 2.36
CA LEU A 53 -0.89 -4.36 3.34
C LEU A 53 -1.26 -5.04 4.66
N LEU A 54 -2.48 -4.83 5.16
CA LEU A 54 -2.94 -5.47 6.39
C LEU A 54 -3.03 -7.00 6.23
N GLU A 55 -3.45 -7.49 5.07
CA GLU A 55 -3.47 -8.93 4.76
C GLU A 55 -2.06 -9.53 4.75
N LEU A 56 -1.11 -8.87 4.07
CA LEU A 56 0.29 -9.32 4.02
C LEU A 56 0.96 -9.32 5.41
N LEU A 57 0.68 -8.30 6.24
CA LEU A 57 1.19 -8.23 7.61
C LEU A 57 0.62 -9.35 8.49
N ALA A 58 -0.69 -9.64 8.36
CA ALA A 58 -1.31 -10.75 9.08
C ALA A 58 -0.72 -12.11 8.66
N GLU A 59 -0.44 -12.30 7.37
CA GLU A 59 0.24 -13.50 6.88
C GLU A 59 1.66 -13.61 7.45
N MET A 60 2.39 -12.50 7.53
CA MET A 60 3.74 -12.48 8.07
C MET A 60 3.75 -12.87 9.56
N ASP A 61 2.81 -12.33 10.34
CA ASP A 61 2.64 -12.67 11.77
C ASP A 61 2.35 -14.17 11.96
N VAL A 62 1.47 -14.76 11.14
CA VAL A 62 1.16 -16.20 11.18
C VAL A 62 2.39 -17.04 10.86
N ASN A 63 3.13 -16.68 9.80
CA ASN A 63 4.31 -17.43 9.40
C ASN A 63 5.40 -17.38 10.51
N VAL A 64 5.63 -16.20 11.10
CA VAL A 64 6.56 -16.05 12.24
C VAL A 64 6.14 -16.91 13.43
N ALA A 65 4.84 -16.96 13.76
CA ALA A 65 4.33 -17.78 14.85
C ALA A 65 4.51 -19.29 14.61
N ILE A 66 4.42 -19.76 13.37
CA ILE A 66 4.67 -21.17 13.00
C ILE A 66 6.16 -21.52 13.06
N ALA A 67 7.05 -20.56 12.80
CA ALA A 67 8.49 -20.77 12.77
C ALA A 67 9.18 -20.68 14.16
N ALA A 68 8.48 -20.22 15.20
CA ALA A 68 8.97 -20.09 16.57
C ALA A 68 8.80 -21.37 17.38
#